data_AF-A0A9W4UBH3-F1
#
_entry.id   AF-A0A9W4UBH3-F1
#
_cell.length_a   1.000
_cell.length_b   1.000
_cell.length_c   1.000
_cell.angle_alpha   90.00
_cell.angle_beta   90.00
_cell.angle_gamma   90.00
#
_symmetry.space_group_name_H-M   'P 1'
#
loop_
_entity.id
_entity.type
_entity.pdbx_description
1 polymer ?
#
loop_
_entity_poly.entity_id
_entity_poly.type
_entity_poly.pdbx_seq_one_letter_code
_entity_poly.pdbx_strand_id
1 'polypeptide(L)'
;MSLILIVADKFASQQMDQMPGNAIPSKSFTNLPPEVRNAIYSLCTPVTGYMQDFRGLLLVSKQVRAEYEHEAVNTMSKFLDRIEKEWPHELELRIQRPTALSTLQYINVRLPVSIYDPFKPDSAEEVDDVPSLSRLEPCLKPLFSLCLSELSLGYYFDDGYRSPSVMLTSRLLPYGLLLDLTNILTPPSESDNFHCPLRKSRQFRLERPMRVRRLRYHWAIPDHSSSSFRTYVEKANTGFFLSEVKTWLWQEEEDNVVRNWGSSSNGTVFFDINV
;
A
#
# COMPACT_ATOMS: atom_id res chain seq x y z
N MET A 1 18.65 -6.84 0.75
CA MET A 1 18.78 -7.00 2.22
C MET A 1 19.56 -8.28 2.55
N SER A 2 20.87 -8.31 2.29
CA SER A 2 21.73 -9.48 2.59
C SER A 2 22.81 -9.17 3.64
N LEU A 3 22.75 -8.00 4.29
CA LEU A 3 23.81 -7.53 5.18
C LEU A 3 23.79 -8.18 6.58
N ILE A 4 22.67 -8.76 7.04
CA ILE A 4 22.59 -9.37 8.37
C ILE A 4 23.13 -10.82 8.36
N LEU A 5 23.08 -11.53 7.22
CA LEU A 5 23.63 -12.88 7.09
C LEU A 5 25.12 -12.88 6.68
N ILE A 6 25.60 -11.87 5.93
CA ILE A 6 26.99 -11.86 5.42
C ILE A 6 28.03 -11.50 6.51
N VAL A 7 27.64 -10.80 7.58
CA VAL A 7 28.56 -10.49 8.68
C VAL A 7 28.83 -11.72 9.57
N ALA A 8 27.91 -12.68 9.62
CA ALA A 8 28.10 -13.92 10.38
C ALA A 8 29.06 -14.89 9.67
N ASP A 9 29.01 -15.00 8.33
CA ASP A 9 29.83 -15.96 7.59
C ASP A 9 31.28 -15.49 7.34
N LYS A 10 31.53 -14.19 7.14
CA LYS A 10 32.89 -13.72 6.79
C LYS A 10 33.89 -13.70 7.95
N PHE A 11 33.45 -13.86 9.20
CA PHE A 11 34.34 -14.01 10.35
C PHE A 11 34.65 -15.48 10.70
N ALA A 12 33.90 -16.44 10.16
CA ALA A 12 34.08 -17.85 10.48
C ALA A 12 35.17 -18.54 9.64
N SER A 13 35.56 -17.96 8.49
CA SER A 13 36.42 -18.67 7.51
C SER A 13 37.92 -18.34 7.56
N GLN A 14 38.43 -17.58 8.53
CA GLN A 14 39.86 -17.21 8.58
C GLN A 14 40.63 -17.62 9.84
N GLN A 15 40.04 -18.34 10.80
CA GLN A 15 40.76 -18.87 11.96
C GLN A 15 40.20 -20.23 12.41
N MET A 16 40.41 -21.29 11.63
CA MET A 16 40.25 -22.65 12.15
C MET A 16 41.32 -23.57 11.59
N ASP A 17 42.56 -23.33 12.01
CA ASP A 17 43.52 -24.40 12.16
C ASP A 17 44.11 -24.31 13.57
N GLN A 18 43.75 -25.30 14.39
CA GLN A 18 44.38 -25.66 15.66
C GLN A 18 44.13 -24.74 16.87
N MET A 19 42.93 -24.81 17.47
CA MET A 19 42.79 -24.62 18.92
C MET A 19 41.89 -25.70 19.55
N PRO A 20 42.25 -26.21 20.75
CA PRO A 20 41.48 -27.23 21.46
C PRO A 20 40.07 -26.71 21.78
N GLY A 21 39.08 -27.54 21.46
CA GLY A 21 37.66 -27.19 21.45
C GLY A 21 37.10 -26.78 22.80
N ASN A 22 37.17 -25.50 23.12
CA ASN A 22 36.20 -24.88 24.02
C ASN A 22 34.89 -24.76 23.25
N ALA A 23 33.97 -25.70 23.49
CA ALA A 23 32.62 -25.64 22.97
C ALA A 23 31.99 -24.32 23.40
N ILE A 24 31.84 -23.37 22.46
CA ILE A 24 31.14 -22.12 22.71
C ILE A 24 29.71 -22.52 23.09
N PRO A 25 29.24 -22.23 24.32
CA PRO A 25 27.90 -22.59 24.71
C PRO A 25 26.93 -21.89 23.76
N SER A 26 26.20 -22.68 22.96
CA SER A 26 25.20 -22.16 22.04
C SER A 26 24.10 -21.50 22.87
N LYS A 27 24.10 -20.16 22.94
CA LYS A 27 23.01 -19.43 23.59
C LYS A 27 21.76 -19.58 22.75
N SER A 28 20.77 -20.32 23.27
CA SER A 28 19.47 -20.43 22.62
C SER A 28 18.74 -19.08 22.60
N PHE A 29 18.06 -18.76 21.51
CA PHE A 29 17.21 -17.57 21.39
C PHE A 29 16.14 -17.49 22.50
N THR A 30 15.62 -18.64 22.92
CA THR A 30 14.63 -18.73 24.01
C THR A 30 15.19 -18.33 25.38
N ASN A 31 16.52 -18.28 25.53
CA ASN A 31 17.18 -17.88 26.78
C ASN A 31 17.35 -16.35 26.89
N LEU A 32 17.04 -15.60 25.82
CA LEU A 32 16.99 -14.14 25.88
C LEU A 32 15.84 -13.69 26.80
N PRO A 33 15.93 -12.55 27.49
CA PRO A 33 14.80 -11.97 28.19
C PRO A 33 13.62 -11.70 27.23
N PRO A 34 12.35 -11.87 27.68
CA PRO A 34 11.18 -11.62 26.84
C PRO A 34 11.14 -10.24 26.19
N GLU A 35 11.64 -9.21 26.88
CA GLU A 35 11.69 -7.84 26.40
C GLU A 35 12.59 -7.71 25.16
N VAL A 36 13.73 -8.40 25.17
CA VAL A 36 14.67 -8.44 24.04
C VAL A 36 14.06 -9.21 22.87
N ARG A 37 13.36 -10.32 23.15
CA ARG A 37 12.66 -11.08 22.11
C ARG A 37 11.55 -10.25 21.46
N ASN A 38 10.73 -9.56 22.25
CA ASN A 38 9.66 -8.68 21.76
C ASN A 38 10.23 -7.52 20.93
N ALA A 39 11.33 -6.90 21.35
CA ALA A 39 12.01 -5.89 20.55
C ALA A 39 12.41 -6.45 19.17
N ILE A 40 12.97 -7.66 19.11
CA ILE A 40 13.30 -8.34 17.84
C ILE A 40 12.03 -8.60 17.02
N TYR A 41 10.97 -9.14 17.62
CA TYR A 41 9.70 -9.41 16.95
C TYR A 41 9.07 -8.15 16.34
N SER A 42 9.15 -7.00 17.01
CA SER A 42 8.65 -5.71 16.49
C SER A 42 9.36 -5.28 15.20
N LEU A 43 10.61 -5.72 15.01
CA LEU A 43 11.41 -5.49 13.80
C LEU A 43 11.19 -6.57 12.74
N CYS A 44 10.33 -7.56 12.97
CA CYS A 44 9.97 -8.61 12.03
C CYS A 44 8.55 -8.38 11.50
N THR A 45 8.27 -7.20 10.96
CA THR A 45 6.93 -6.81 10.48
C THR A 45 7.00 -6.34 9.03
N PRO A 46 5.86 -6.13 8.35
CA PRO A 46 5.83 -5.52 7.01
C PRO A 46 6.53 -4.15 6.91
N VAL A 47 6.85 -3.49 8.03
CA VAL A 47 7.66 -2.27 8.06
C VAL A 47 9.10 -2.53 7.61
N THR A 48 9.64 -3.72 7.91
CA THR A 48 11.06 -4.04 7.72
C THR A 48 11.32 -5.10 6.65
N GLY A 49 10.39 -6.04 6.43
CA GLY A 49 10.57 -7.15 5.48
C GLY A 49 9.26 -7.85 5.14
N TYR A 50 9.27 -8.72 4.14
CA TYR A 50 8.07 -9.49 3.80
C TYR A 50 7.84 -10.60 4.82
N MET A 51 6.59 -10.95 5.07
CA MET A 51 6.24 -12.00 6.04
C MET A 51 6.89 -13.35 5.72
N GLN A 52 7.18 -13.64 4.45
CA GLN A 52 7.87 -14.87 4.04
C GLN A 52 9.33 -14.91 4.51
N ASP A 53 9.98 -13.76 4.69
CA ASP A 53 11.36 -13.64 5.15
C ASP A 53 11.49 -14.06 6.63
N PHE A 54 10.40 -13.91 7.39
CA PHE A 54 10.33 -14.23 8.82
C PHE A 54 9.72 -15.61 9.12
N ARG A 55 9.46 -16.45 8.10
CA ARG A 55 8.82 -17.76 8.27
C ARG A 55 9.56 -18.68 9.26
N GLY A 56 10.88 -18.52 9.38
CA GLY A 56 11.69 -19.30 10.30
C GLY A 56 11.27 -19.15 11.76
N LEU A 57 10.87 -17.94 12.18
CA LEU A 57 10.42 -17.66 13.55
C LEU A 57 9.18 -18.48 13.94
N LEU A 58 8.31 -18.76 12.97
CA LEU A 58 7.08 -19.54 13.18
C LEU A 58 7.33 -21.03 13.39
N LEU A 59 8.52 -21.51 13.04
CA LEU A 59 8.90 -22.92 13.13
C LEU A 59 9.75 -23.23 14.37
N VAL A 60 10.24 -22.21 15.08
CA VAL A 60 11.16 -22.40 16.23
C VAL A 60 10.47 -23.14 17.38
N SER A 61 9.36 -22.59 17.89
CA SER A 61 8.59 -23.19 18.97
C SER A 61 7.20 -22.57 19.05
N LYS A 62 6.27 -23.23 19.76
CA LYS A 62 4.93 -22.69 20.01
C LYS A 62 4.97 -21.37 20.78
N GLN A 63 5.91 -21.23 21.73
CA GLN A 63 6.10 -20.02 22.50
C GLN A 63 6.56 -18.86 21.61
N VAL A 64 7.64 -19.05 20.84
CA VAL A 64 8.18 -18.00 19.96
C VAL A 64 7.13 -17.57 18.95
N ARG A 65 6.38 -18.52 18.36
CA ARG A 65 5.28 -18.21 17.46
C ARG A 65 4.21 -17.32 18.12
N ALA A 66 3.77 -17.67 19.32
CA ALA A 66 2.74 -16.92 20.03
C ALA A 66 3.20 -15.51 20.43
N GLU A 67 4.42 -15.37 20.95
CA GLU A 67 5.01 -14.08 21.29
C GLU A 67 5.19 -13.19 20.04
N TYR A 68 5.73 -13.76 18.96
CA TYR A 68 5.93 -13.05 17.70
C TYR A 68 4.62 -12.58 17.08
N GLU A 69 3.62 -13.46 16.98
CA GLU A 69 2.32 -13.10 16.42
C GLU A 69 1.67 -11.95 17.21
N HIS A 70 1.69 -12.04 18.55
CA HIS A 70 1.17 -10.97 19.40
C HIS A 70 1.89 -9.63 19.15
N GLU A 71 3.22 -9.63 19.17
CA GLU A 71 3.99 -8.39 19.05
C GLU A 71 3.94 -7.80 17.64
N ALA A 72 3.94 -8.63 16.59
CA ALA A 72 3.83 -8.19 15.21
C ALA A 72 2.46 -7.56 14.93
N VAL A 73 1.37 -8.18 15.41
CA VAL A 73 0.01 -7.63 15.31
C VAL A 73 -0.12 -6.32 16.09
N ASN A 74 0.42 -6.26 17.31
CA ASN A 74 0.42 -5.05 18.14
C ASN A 74 1.19 -3.90 17.46
N THR A 75 2.36 -4.19 16.92
CA THR A 75 3.21 -3.21 16.22
C THR A 75 2.51 -2.67 14.98
N MET A 76 1.95 -3.54 14.14
CA MET A 76 1.21 -3.10 12.95
C MET A 76 -0.08 -2.35 13.31
N SER A 77 -0.80 -2.75 14.35
CA SER A 77 -1.99 -2.01 14.81
C SER A 77 -1.63 -0.58 15.22
N LYS A 78 -0.58 -0.40 16.04
CA LYS A 78 -0.09 0.92 16.43
C LYS A 78 0.36 1.77 15.24
N PHE A 79 0.92 1.16 14.20
CA PHE A 79 1.30 1.84 12.97
C PHE A 79 0.05 2.36 12.22
N LEU A 80 -0.98 1.52 12.07
CA LEU A 80 -2.23 1.90 11.40
C LEU A 80 -3.01 2.94 12.21
N ASP A 81 -3.03 2.83 13.55
CA ASP A 81 -3.64 3.83 14.45
C ASP A 81 -3.05 5.23 14.24
N ARG A 82 -1.75 5.34 13.93
CA ARG A 82 -1.12 6.64 13.64
C ARG A 82 -1.62 7.22 12.32
N ILE A 83 -1.77 6.40 11.30
CA ILE A 83 -2.32 6.82 10.00
C ILE A 83 -3.76 7.30 10.16
N GLU A 84 -4.59 6.54 10.90
CA GLU A 84 -5.97 6.93 11.22
C GLU A 84 -6.00 8.25 12.02
N LYS A 85 -5.06 8.46 12.95
CA LYS A 85 -4.98 9.70 13.73
C LYS A 85 -4.54 10.92 12.92
N GLU A 86 -3.69 10.72 11.90
CA GLU A 86 -3.21 11.78 10.99
C GLU A 86 -4.19 12.06 9.85
N TRP A 87 -5.28 11.30 9.76
CA TRP A 87 -6.34 11.53 8.77
C TRP A 87 -7.01 12.90 8.99
N PRO A 88 -6.99 13.80 8.00
CA PRO A 88 -7.37 15.21 8.21
C PRO A 88 -8.88 15.47 8.13
N HIS A 89 -9.69 14.42 7.89
CA HIS A 89 -11.11 14.56 7.60
C HIS A 89 -11.98 14.07 8.76
N GLU A 90 -13.17 14.65 8.92
CA GLU A 90 -14.13 14.25 9.94
C GLU A 90 -14.70 12.84 9.71
N LEU A 91 -14.86 12.45 8.45
CA LEU A 91 -15.31 11.10 8.08
C LEU A 91 -14.20 10.09 8.32
N GLU A 92 -14.54 8.97 8.95
CA GLU A 92 -13.59 7.95 9.38
C GLU A 92 -12.82 7.30 8.21
N LEU A 93 -11.49 7.20 8.34
CA LEU A 93 -10.70 6.31 7.50
C LEU A 93 -10.84 4.87 7.99
N ARG A 94 -11.39 3.97 7.18
CA ARG A 94 -11.57 2.56 7.57
C ARG A 94 -10.38 1.72 7.12
N ILE A 95 -9.48 1.37 8.03
CA ILE A 95 -8.37 0.45 7.76
C ILE A 95 -8.64 -0.90 8.41
N GLN A 96 -8.57 -1.99 7.63
CA GLN A 96 -8.69 -3.33 8.18
C GLN A 96 -7.49 -3.64 9.08
N ARG A 97 -7.76 -3.81 10.38
CA ARG A 97 -6.72 -4.17 11.37
C ARG A 97 -6.37 -5.66 11.27
N PRO A 98 -5.08 -6.01 11.29
CA PRO A 98 -4.67 -7.40 11.32
C PRO A 98 -5.02 -8.00 12.68
N THR A 99 -5.63 -9.18 12.69
CA THR A 99 -5.96 -9.94 13.90
C THR A 99 -5.08 -11.18 14.07
N ALA A 100 -4.31 -11.53 13.04
CA ALA A 100 -3.48 -12.72 12.98
C ALA A 100 -2.27 -12.45 12.10
N LEU A 101 -1.24 -13.28 12.24
CA LEU A 101 -0.02 -13.12 11.45
C LEU A 101 -0.25 -13.26 9.93
N SER A 102 -1.16 -14.15 9.53
CA SER A 102 -1.49 -14.42 8.13
C SER A 102 -2.12 -13.22 7.42
N THR A 103 -2.72 -12.29 8.16
CA THR A 103 -3.36 -11.09 7.63
C THR A 103 -2.43 -9.89 7.57
N LEU A 104 -1.25 -9.92 8.22
CA LEU A 104 -0.29 -8.81 8.21
C LEU A 104 0.24 -8.45 6.81
N GLN A 105 0.27 -9.42 5.89
CA GLN A 105 0.73 -9.20 4.52
C GLN A 105 -0.32 -8.51 3.61
N TYR A 106 -1.53 -8.26 4.14
CA TYR A 106 -2.66 -7.71 3.41
C TYR A 106 -3.22 -6.52 4.18
N ILE A 107 -3.34 -5.37 3.53
CA ILE A 107 -4.02 -4.20 4.11
C ILE A 107 -5.15 -3.78 3.20
N ASN A 108 -6.33 -3.57 3.76
CA ASN A 108 -7.49 -3.03 3.06
C ASN A 108 -7.82 -1.65 3.64
N VAL A 109 -7.80 -0.63 2.80
CA VAL A 109 -8.18 0.74 3.13
C VAL A 109 -9.47 1.07 2.40
N ARG A 110 -10.46 1.55 3.13
CA ARG A 110 -11.73 2.03 2.59
C ARG A 110 -11.86 3.52 2.86
N LEU A 111 -12.00 4.27 1.77
CA LEU A 111 -12.15 5.72 1.75
C LEU A 111 -13.64 6.10 1.69
N PRO A 112 -14.08 7.18 2.38
CA PRO A 112 -15.43 7.71 2.22
C PRO A 112 -15.64 8.24 0.80
N VAL A 113 -16.72 7.83 0.13
CA VAL A 113 -17.01 8.28 -1.24
C VAL A 113 -17.16 9.80 -1.32
N SER A 114 -17.82 10.43 -0.34
CA SER A 114 -18.13 11.86 -0.38
C SER A 114 -16.93 12.81 -0.39
N ILE A 115 -15.75 12.34 0.04
CA ILE A 115 -14.50 13.12 0.00
C ILE A 115 -13.89 13.09 -1.40
N TYR A 116 -14.02 11.96 -2.08
CA TYR A 116 -13.42 11.72 -3.39
C TYR A 116 -14.43 11.88 -4.53
N ASP A 117 -15.64 12.36 -4.21
CA ASP A 117 -16.71 12.54 -5.15
C ASP A 117 -16.36 13.63 -6.17
N PRO A 118 -16.19 13.30 -7.46
CA PRO A 118 -15.91 14.28 -8.51
C PRO A 118 -17.07 15.24 -8.77
N PHE A 119 -18.25 14.99 -8.17
CA PHE A 119 -19.45 15.80 -8.31
C PHE A 119 -19.71 16.74 -7.14
N LYS A 120 -18.87 16.73 -6.10
CA LYS A 120 -19.01 17.68 -5.00
C LYS A 120 -18.89 19.09 -5.61
N PRO A 121 -19.94 19.92 -5.53
CA PRO A 121 -19.82 21.29 -5.99
C PRO A 121 -18.77 21.93 -5.09
N ASP A 122 -17.61 22.24 -5.65
CA ASP A 122 -16.69 23.21 -5.06
C ASP A 122 -17.58 24.40 -4.69
N SER A 123 -17.62 24.72 -3.41
CA SER A 123 -18.40 25.84 -2.89
C SER A 123 -18.28 27.00 -3.86
N ALA A 124 -19.41 27.59 -4.25
CA ALA A 124 -19.59 28.48 -5.41
C ALA A 124 -18.74 29.78 -5.44
N GLU A 125 -17.68 29.84 -4.65
CA GLU A 125 -16.76 30.97 -4.46
C GLU A 125 -15.32 30.67 -4.92
N GLU A 126 -14.98 29.49 -5.45
CA GLU A 126 -13.66 29.27 -6.07
C GLU A 126 -13.62 29.89 -7.48
N VAL A 127 -13.22 31.16 -7.55
CA VAL A 127 -13.13 31.99 -8.77
C VAL A 127 -11.83 31.77 -9.56
N ASP A 128 -10.99 30.76 -9.25
CA ASP A 128 -9.73 30.52 -9.97
C ASP A 128 -9.56 29.04 -10.43
N ASP A 129 -10.04 28.78 -11.65
CA ASP A 129 -9.59 27.86 -12.72
C ASP A 129 -9.06 26.43 -12.48
N VAL A 130 -8.91 25.93 -11.25
CA VAL A 130 -8.48 24.55 -11.02
C VAL A 130 -9.44 23.87 -10.07
N PRO A 131 -10.35 22.99 -10.58
CA PRO A 131 -11.22 22.18 -9.74
C PRO A 131 -10.40 21.53 -8.64
N SER A 132 -10.93 21.49 -7.42
CA SER A 132 -10.32 20.79 -6.29
C SER A 132 -10.30 19.29 -6.58
N LEU A 133 -9.36 18.85 -7.43
CA LEU A 133 -9.23 17.48 -7.86
C LEU A 133 -9.03 16.61 -6.63
N SER A 134 -9.85 15.58 -6.45
CA SER A 134 -9.69 14.58 -5.39
C SER A 134 -8.23 14.15 -5.27
N ARG A 135 -7.67 14.11 -4.05
CA ARG A 135 -6.24 13.79 -3.82
C ARG A 135 -6.11 12.73 -2.75
N LEU A 136 -5.09 11.88 -2.87
CA LEU A 136 -4.72 11.00 -1.78
C LEU A 136 -4.06 11.82 -0.67
N GLU A 137 -4.39 11.46 0.58
CA GLU A 137 -3.91 12.19 1.74
C GLU A 137 -2.50 11.76 2.13
N PRO A 138 -1.57 12.70 2.39
CA PRO A 138 -0.16 12.37 2.65
C PRO A 138 0.06 11.33 3.77
N CYS A 139 -0.82 11.25 4.77
CA CYS A 139 -0.75 10.24 5.83
C CYS A 139 -0.85 8.79 5.31
N LEU A 140 -1.37 8.57 4.09
CA LEU A 140 -1.44 7.26 3.45
C LEU A 140 -0.13 6.83 2.79
N LYS A 141 0.82 7.76 2.54
CA LYS A 141 2.11 7.46 1.87
C LYS A 141 2.86 6.28 2.50
N PRO A 142 2.96 6.15 3.84
CA PRO A 142 3.70 5.05 4.46
C PRO A 142 3.17 3.66 4.09
N LEU A 143 1.89 3.51 3.77
CA LEU A 143 1.29 2.21 3.40
C LEU A 143 1.91 1.62 2.14
N PHE A 144 2.22 2.46 1.16
CA PHE A 144 2.82 2.03 -0.11
C PHE A 144 4.28 1.60 0.05
N SER A 145 4.93 2.01 1.14
CA SER A 145 6.32 1.67 1.47
C SER A 145 6.45 0.39 2.32
N LEU A 146 5.33 -0.22 2.71
CA LEU A 146 5.32 -1.48 3.46
C LEU A 146 5.60 -2.67 2.54
N CYS A 147 6.29 -3.67 3.07
CA CYS A 147 6.56 -4.96 2.44
C CYS A 147 5.31 -5.86 2.46
N LEU A 148 4.26 -5.45 1.73
CA LEU A 148 2.98 -6.16 1.67
C LEU A 148 2.90 -7.07 0.44
N SER A 149 2.21 -8.19 0.61
CA SER A 149 1.78 -9.01 -0.52
C SER A 149 0.68 -8.29 -1.31
N GLU A 150 -0.27 -7.62 -0.63
CA GLU A 150 -1.32 -6.83 -1.28
C GLU A 150 -1.72 -5.60 -0.45
N LEU A 151 -1.88 -4.46 -1.11
CA LEU A 151 -2.58 -3.30 -0.59
C LEU A 151 -3.86 -3.11 -1.41
N SER A 152 -5.01 -3.13 -0.75
CA SER A 152 -6.30 -2.86 -1.38
C SER A 152 -6.79 -1.47 -0.97
N LEU A 153 -7.13 -0.64 -1.95
CA LEU A 153 -7.81 0.63 -1.77
C LEU A 153 -9.22 0.50 -2.33
N GLY A 154 -10.22 0.92 -1.57
CA GLY A 154 -11.60 0.93 -2.03
C GLY A 154 -12.40 2.01 -1.35
N TYR A 155 -13.71 1.94 -1.52
CA TYR A 155 -14.61 2.94 -0.98
C TYR A 155 -15.68 2.34 -0.08
N TYR A 156 -16.26 3.19 0.77
CA TYR A 156 -17.52 2.95 1.46
C TYR A 156 -18.43 4.17 1.34
N PHE A 157 -19.74 3.94 1.29
CA PHE A 157 -20.74 5.01 1.27
C PHE A 157 -21.01 5.48 2.69
N ASP A 158 -20.72 6.75 2.96
CA ASP A 158 -20.98 7.41 4.24
C ASP A 158 -22.46 7.75 4.42
N ASP A 159 -22.91 7.77 5.67
CA ASP A 159 -24.30 8.05 6.01
C ASP A 159 -24.68 9.48 5.59
N GLY A 160 -25.76 9.60 4.82
CA GLY A 160 -26.22 10.89 4.29
C GLY A 160 -25.65 11.25 2.91
N TYR A 161 -24.65 10.51 2.41
CA TYR A 161 -24.23 10.63 1.02
C TYR A 161 -25.34 10.10 0.10
N ARG A 162 -26.07 11.04 -0.50
CA ARG A 162 -27.05 10.71 -1.54
C ARG A 162 -26.28 10.45 -2.82
N SER A 163 -26.06 9.16 -3.13
CA SER A 163 -25.53 8.73 -4.42
C SER A 163 -26.21 9.55 -5.52
N PRO A 164 -25.48 10.22 -6.42
CA PRO A 164 -26.08 10.99 -7.50
C PRO A 164 -26.85 10.01 -8.41
N SER A 165 -28.12 9.78 -8.11
CA SER A 165 -28.99 8.86 -8.86
C SER A 165 -29.28 9.37 -10.28
N VAL A 166 -28.81 10.59 -10.61
CA VAL A 166 -29.22 11.34 -11.80
C VAL A 166 -28.04 11.83 -12.66
N MET A 167 -26.81 11.83 -12.16
CA MET A 167 -25.69 12.43 -12.90
C MET A 167 -24.88 11.37 -13.67
N LEU A 168 -25.46 10.88 -14.77
CA LEU A 168 -24.71 10.30 -15.89
C LEU A 168 -23.96 11.41 -16.66
N THR A 169 -23.22 12.26 -15.95
CA THR A 169 -22.43 13.32 -16.57
C THR A 169 -20.96 12.92 -16.61
N SER A 170 -20.23 13.52 -17.55
CA SER A 170 -18.84 13.23 -17.97
C SER A 170 -17.75 13.12 -16.88
N ARG A 171 -18.05 13.35 -15.59
CA ARG A 171 -17.09 13.41 -14.48
C ARG A 171 -17.19 12.21 -13.54
N LEU A 172 -17.22 10.98 -14.07
CA LEU A 172 -17.38 9.77 -13.24
C LEU A 172 -16.15 9.30 -12.48
N LEU A 173 -14.98 9.87 -12.79
CA LEU A 173 -13.72 9.39 -12.27
C LEU A 173 -13.21 10.35 -11.20
N PRO A 174 -12.74 9.83 -10.04
CA PRO A 174 -11.95 10.62 -9.11
C PRO A 174 -10.56 10.83 -9.74
N TYR A 175 -10.50 11.59 -10.84
CA TYR A 175 -9.36 11.69 -11.74
C TYR A 175 -8.08 12.04 -10.99
N GLY A 176 -8.18 12.90 -9.99
CA GLY A 176 -7.03 13.24 -9.19
C GLY A 176 -6.49 12.08 -8.35
N LEU A 177 -7.34 11.34 -7.65
CA LEU A 177 -6.91 10.14 -6.93
C LEU A 177 -6.27 9.13 -7.88
N LEU A 178 -6.87 8.92 -9.06
CA LEU A 178 -6.33 8.00 -10.06
C LEU A 178 -4.96 8.47 -10.60
N LEU A 179 -4.77 9.78 -10.75
CA LEU A 179 -3.46 10.37 -11.06
C LEU A 179 -2.44 10.15 -9.94
N ASP A 180 -2.82 10.32 -8.67
CA ASP A 180 -1.92 10.05 -7.55
C ASP A 180 -1.50 8.58 -7.53
N LEU A 181 -2.45 7.65 -7.75
CA LEU A 181 -2.13 6.22 -7.87
C LEU A 181 -1.18 5.95 -9.04
N THR A 182 -1.42 6.59 -10.18
CA THR A 182 -0.56 6.45 -11.36
C THR A 182 0.85 7.00 -11.08
N ASN A 183 0.98 8.12 -10.38
CA ASN A 183 2.28 8.71 -10.00
C ASN A 183 3.06 7.83 -9.02
N ILE A 184 2.37 7.08 -8.16
CA ILE A 184 3.00 6.10 -7.26
C ILE A 184 3.58 4.93 -8.06
N LEU A 185 2.79 4.44 -9.02
CA LEU A 185 3.15 3.26 -9.82
C LEU A 185 4.17 3.58 -10.92
N THR A 186 4.17 4.81 -11.41
CA THR A 186 5.10 5.34 -12.43
C THR A 186 5.69 6.65 -11.90
N PRO A 187 6.70 6.57 -11.00
CA PRO A 187 7.35 7.78 -10.52
C PRO A 187 7.91 8.56 -11.71
N PRO A 188 7.70 9.89 -11.75
CA PRO A 188 8.05 10.70 -12.91
C PRO A 188 9.56 10.63 -13.16
N SER A 189 9.93 10.38 -14.41
CA SER A 189 11.32 10.49 -14.88
C SER A 189 11.74 11.96 -15.00
N GLU A 190 13.03 12.28 -14.95
CA GLU A 190 13.51 13.66 -15.19
C GLU A 190 13.09 14.17 -16.58
N SER A 191 12.86 13.27 -17.54
CA SER A 191 12.35 13.54 -18.88
C SER A 191 10.85 13.85 -18.97
N ASP A 192 10.04 13.47 -17.97
CA ASP A 192 8.57 13.72 -17.96
C ASP A 192 8.20 15.20 -17.80
N ASN A 193 9.20 16.07 -17.71
CA ASN A 193 9.02 17.49 -17.49
C ASN A 193 8.20 18.21 -18.58
N PHE A 194 7.98 17.61 -19.74
CA PHE A 194 7.33 18.27 -20.88
C PHE A 194 5.89 17.82 -21.15
N HIS A 195 5.41 16.69 -20.61
CA HIS A 195 4.20 16.05 -21.14
C HIS A 195 2.93 16.18 -20.28
N CYS A 196 3.02 16.42 -18.97
CA CYS A 196 1.81 16.59 -18.13
C CYS A 196 2.02 17.54 -16.94
N PRO A 197 1.68 18.84 -17.08
CA PRO A 197 1.79 19.83 -16.00
C PRO A 197 1.01 19.45 -14.73
N LEU A 198 -0.13 18.76 -14.90
CA LEU A 198 -0.99 18.31 -13.81
C LEU A 198 -0.32 17.28 -12.90
N ARG A 199 0.62 16.47 -13.41
CA ARG A 199 1.38 15.53 -12.54
C ARG A 199 2.37 16.28 -11.64
N LYS A 200 2.95 17.39 -12.12
CA LYS A 200 3.95 18.16 -11.34
C LYS A 200 3.35 18.88 -10.14
N SER A 201 2.12 19.38 -10.28
CA SER A 201 1.47 20.17 -9.23
C SER A 201 0.93 19.33 -8.06
N ARG A 202 0.93 18.00 -8.20
CA ARG A 202 0.42 17.09 -7.16
C ARG A 202 1.49 16.76 -6.12
N GLN A 203 1.10 16.82 -4.86
CA GLN A 203 1.99 16.68 -3.70
C GLN A 203 2.14 15.23 -3.21
N PHE A 204 1.40 14.28 -3.81
CA PHE A 204 1.48 12.88 -3.42
C PHE A 204 2.70 12.19 -4.04
N ARG A 205 3.86 12.37 -3.40
CA ARG A 205 5.10 11.66 -3.71
C ARG A 205 5.52 10.78 -2.55
N LEU A 206 5.89 9.54 -2.86
CA LEU A 206 6.44 8.63 -1.86
C LEU A 206 7.85 9.08 -1.46
N GLU A 207 8.13 9.09 -0.15
CA GLU A 207 9.46 9.39 0.39
C GLU A 207 10.39 8.17 0.35
N ARG A 208 9.80 6.98 0.26
CA ARG A 208 10.51 5.70 0.23
C ARG A 208 10.04 4.89 -0.98
N PRO A 209 10.87 3.95 -1.46
CA PRO A 209 10.48 3.07 -2.55
C PRO A 209 9.18 2.33 -2.22
N MET A 210 8.33 2.17 -3.23
CA MET A 210 7.15 1.31 -3.13
C MET A 210 7.60 -0.12 -2.86
N ARG A 211 7.00 -0.79 -1.87
CA ARG A 211 7.31 -2.18 -1.53
C ARG A 211 6.12 -3.14 -1.55
N VAL A 212 4.96 -2.61 -1.92
CA VAL A 212 3.76 -3.42 -2.11
C VAL A 212 3.91 -4.22 -3.40
N ARG A 213 3.75 -5.55 -3.33
CA ARG A 213 3.82 -6.42 -4.53
C ARG A 213 2.58 -6.39 -5.40
N ARG A 214 1.42 -6.08 -4.82
CA ARG A 214 0.16 -5.96 -5.56
C ARG A 214 -0.67 -4.81 -5.01
N LEU A 215 -1.01 -3.86 -5.85
CA LEU A 215 -1.97 -2.80 -5.53
C LEU A 215 -3.31 -3.17 -6.15
N ARG A 216 -4.36 -3.25 -5.34
CA ARG A 216 -5.74 -3.45 -5.82
C ARG A 216 -6.55 -2.19 -5.58
N TYR A 217 -7.23 -1.71 -6.60
CA TYR A 217 -8.14 -0.57 -6.52
C TYR A 217 -9.57 -1.04 -6.82
N HIS A 218 -10.47 -0.83 -5.86
CA HIS A 218 -11.90 -1.09 -5.96
C HIS A 218 -12.60 0.23 -6.24
N TRP A 219 -13.25 0.37 -7.40
CA TRP A 219 -14.00 1.58 -7.69
C TRP A 219 -15.33 1.61 -6.91
N ALA A 220 -15.80 2.81 -6.57
CA ALA A 220 -17.06 2.98 -5.84
C ALA A 220 -18.25 2.58 -6.73
N ILE A 221 -19.00 1.56 -6.33
CA ILE A 221 -20.28 1.18 -6.96
C ILE A 221 -21.33 1.08 -5.86
N PRO A 222 -22.40 1.89 -5.90
CA PRO A 222 -23.53 1.71 -5.01
C PRO A 222 -24.15 0.32 -5.20
N ASP A 223 -24.49 -0.38 -4.12
CA ASP A 223 -24.99 -1.77 -4.18
C ASP A 223 -26.20 -1.91 -5.13
N HIS A 224 -27.09 -0.92 -5.14
CA HIS A 224 -28.31 -0.87 -5.96
C HIS A 224 -28.11 -0.34 -7.39
N SER A 225 -26.87 -0.19 -7.84
CA SER A 225 -26.58 0.28 -9.19
C SER A 225 -27.06 -0.70 -10.26
N SER A 226 -27.62 -0.18 -11.35
CA SER A 226 -27.94 -0.99 -12.53
C SER A 226 -26.69 -1.64 -13.12
N SER A 227 -26.85 -2.79 -13.79
CA SER A 227 -25.76 -3.44 -14.53
C SER A 227 -25.14 -2.51 -15.57
N SER A 228 -25.95 -1.71 -16.26
CA SER A 228 -25.48 -0.73 -17.23
C SER A 228 -24.59 0.35 -16.60
N PHE A 229 -24.94 0.85 -15.41
CA PHE A 229 -24.12 1.81 -14.68
C PHE A 229 -22.78 1.19 -14.26
N ARG A 230 -22.80 -0.05 -13.76
CA ARG A 230 -21.58 -0.78 -13.40
C ARG A 230 -20.63 -0.93 -14.58
N THR A 231 -21.12 -1.38 -15.74
CA THR A 231 -20.32 -1.51 -16.97
C THR A 231 -19.80 -0.16 -17.44
N TYR A 232 -20.56 0.92 -17.27
CA TYR A 232 -20.11 2.26 -17.65
C TYR A 232 -18.99 2.78 -16.75
N VAL A 233 -19.12 2.63 -15.43
CA VAL A 233 -18.06 2.99 -14.45
C VAL A 233 -16.81 2.15 -14.68
N GLU A 234 -16.97 0.85 -14.91
CA GLU A 234 -15.87 -0.06 -15.24
C GLU A 234 -15.15 0.39 -16.52
N LYS A 235 -15.89 0.66 -17.60
CA LYS A 235 -15.32 1.15 -18.86
C LYS A 235 -14.59 2.48 -18.69
N ALA A 236 -15.11 3.40 -17.87
CA ALA A 236 -14.47 4.68 -17.60
C ALA A 236 -13.15 4.50 -16.83
N ASN A 237 -13.15 3.72 -15.74
CA ASN A 237 -11.95 3.48 -14.93
C ASN A 237 -10.89 2.71 -15.73
N THR A 238 -11.29 1.63 -16.40
CA THR A 238 -10.40 0.85 -17.27
C THR A 238 -9.88 1.71 -18.42
N GLY A 239 -10.72 2.56 -19.01
CA GLY A 239 -10.33 3.52 -20.03
C GLY A 239 -9.31 4.55 -19.54
N PHE A 240 -9.44 5.05 -18.30
CA PHE A 240 -8.42 5.92 -17.70
C PHE A 240 -7.07 5.21 -17.66
N PHE A 241 -6.99 4.03 -17.05
CA PHE A 241 -5.71 3.32 -16.95
C PHE A 241 -5.17 2.97 -18.34
N LEU A 242 -6.00 2.48 -19.26
CA LEU A 242 -5.63 2.16 -20.65
C LEU A 242 -5.18 3.36 -21.50
N SER A 243 -5.77 4.54 -21.28
CA SER A 243 -5.38 5.73 -22.02
C SER A 243 -4.08 6.30 -21.45
N GLU A 244 -3.94 6.26 -20.13
CA GLU A 244 -2.69 6.57 -19.46
C GLU A 244 -1.60 5.58 -19.83
N VAL A 245 -1.89 4.29 -20.15
CA VAL A 245 -0.92 3.23 -20.58
C VAL A 245 0.09 3.73 -21.61
N LYS A 246 -0.25 4.70 -22.47
CA LYS A 246 0.75 5.33 -23.33
C LYS A 246 1.95 5.81 -22.52
N THR A 247 1.77 6.49 -21.39
CA THR A 247 2.84 6.90 -20.46
C THR A 247 3.59 5.73 -19.79
N TRP A 248 2.97 4.56 -19.65
CA TRP A 248 3.56 3.39 -19.01
C TRP A 248 4.46 2.61 -19.98
N LEU A 249 4.08 2.58 -21.26
CA LEU A 249 4.84 1.90 -22.31
C LEU A 249 6.16 2.61 -22.67
N TRP A 250 6.32 3.90 -22.37
CA TRP A 250 7.59 4.60 -22.59
C TRP A 250 8.71 4.20 -21.63
N GLN A 251 8.41 3.39 -20.59
CA GLN A 251 9.39 2.91 -19.62
C GLN A 251 9.87 1.47 -19.87
N GLU A 252 9.56 0.85 -21.02
CA GLU A 252 9.97 -0.53 -21.36
C GLU A 252 11.49 -0.81 -21.30
N GLU A 253 12.35 0.22 -21.22
CA GLU A 253 13.80 0.05 -21.08
C GLU A 253 14.33 0.09 -19.63
N GLU A 254 13.51 0.42 -18.63
CA GLU A 254 13.89 0.37 -17.20
C GLU A 254 13.08 -0.69 -16.44
N ASP A 255 13.57 -1.14 -15.28
CA ASP A 255 12.92 -2.11 -14.39
C ASP A 255 11.50 -1.66 -14.01
N ASN A 256 10.54 -1.92 -14.90
CA ASN A 256 9.17 -1.45 -14.77
C ASN A 256 8.60 -1.92 -13.44
N VAL A 257 8.17 -0.93 -12.65
CA VAL A 257 7.58 -1.15 -11.33
C VAL A 257 6.28 -1.95 -11.48
N VAL A 258 5.57 -1.91 -12.62
CA VAL A 258 4.35 -2.70 -12.84
C VAL A 258 4.54 -3.72 -13.96
N ARG A 259 4.37 -5.00 -13.64
CA ARG A 259 4.51 -6.14 -14.58
C ARG A 259 3.22 -6.49 -15.30
N ASN A 260 2.10 -6.30 -14.62
CA ASN A 260 0.79 -6.68 -15.12
C ASN A 260 -0.26 -5.76 -14.50
N TRP A 261 -1.23 -5.37 -15.31
CA TRP A 261 -2.44 -4.74 -14.81
C TRP A 261 -3.62 -5.51 -15.40
N GLY A 262 -4.58 -5.85 -14.54
CA GLY A 262 -5.78 -6.57 -14.94
C GLY A 262 -7.00 -5.90 -14.36
N SER A 263 -8.04 -5.76 -15.16
CA SER A 263 -9.38 -5.58 -14.63
C SER A 263 -9.97 -6.96 -14.39
N SER A 264 -10.36 -7.25 -13.15
CA SER A 264 -11.23 -8.41 -12.94
C SER A 264 -12.67 -7.97 -13.21
N SER A 265 -13.43 -8.81 -13.92
CA SER A 265 -14.88 -8.67 -13.97
C SER A 265 -15.36 -8.59 -12.52
N ASN A 266 -16.00 -7.49 -12.11
CA ASN A 266 -16.49 -7.16 -10.76
C ASN A 266 -15.74 -6.04 -10.02
N GLY A 267 -15.68 -4.83 -10.59
CA GLY A 267 -15.53 -3.67 -9.71
C GLY A 267 -14.08 -3.29 -9.36
N THR A 268 -13.08 -3.96 -9.95
CA THR A 268 -11.70 -3.82 -9.50
C THR A 268 -10.67 -3.84 -10.62
N VAL A 269 -9.58 -3.12 -10.38
CA VAL A 269 -8.32 -3.21 -11.14
C VAL A 269 -7.21 -3.57 -10.17
N PHE A 270 -6.25 -4.37 -10.61
CA PHE A 270 -5.06 -4.69 -9.84
C PHE A 270 -3.81 -4.44 -10.67
N PHE A 271 -2.74 -4.11 -9.97
CA PHE A 271 -1.41 -3.85 -10.50
C PHE A 271 -0.43 -4.79 -9.79
N ASP A 272 0.19 -5.71 -10.52
CA ASP A 272 1.28 -6.54 -10.03
C ASP A 272 2.59 -5.77 -10.16
N ILE A 273 3.32 -5.64 -9.07
CA ILE A 273 4.45 -4.73 -8.92
C ILE A 273 5.75 -5.53 -8.79
N ASN A 274 6.77 -5.12 -9.54
CA ASN A 274 8.13 -5.64 -9.46
C ASN A 274 8.84 -4.98 -8.26
N VAL A 275 8.97 -5.73 -7.17
CA VAL A 275 9.69 -5.28 -5.95
C VAL A 275 10.72 -6.31 -5.54
#